data_AF-A0A1H8JYJ2-F1
#
_entry.id   AF-A0A1H8JYJ2-F1
#
_cell.length_a   1.000
_cell.length_b   1.000
_cell.length_c   1.000
_cell.angle_alpha   90.00
_cell.angle_beta   90.00
_cell.angle_gamma   90.00
#
_symmetry.space_group_name_H-M   'P 1'
#
loop_
_entity.id
_entity.type
_entity.pdbx_description
1 polymer ?
#
loop_
_entity_poly.entity_id
_entity_poly.type
_entity_poly.pdbx_seq_one_letter_code
_entity_poly.pdbx_strand_id
1 'polypeptide(L)'
;MTQHPHPAAPQEVELKLALGPGALDALLAHPLLADPPQQQALANTYFDTPQGHLAVGRVAVRLRRLGPRVLQTVKTAGQGGGGLSRREEWEWPLDEHALDQAGLAELPPFQGPLAEQIAALQPTLSTDFHRRTWPLAWQGSAIELVVDEGEIVAGSARTPIGEVELELKEGSADALWRLALALAEQVALRPSDSSKAARGHALGQQQWTLPEASTPSAWLHRATVALDAFHDSGHPEHLAAARQALSELAQHPALDDAARREALTLTAELGATGQPTAAYGVAALTLARRLGQQTALR
;
A
#
# COMPACT_ATOMS: atom_id res chain seq x y z
N MET A 1 -10.64 -12.17 -34.54
CA MET A 1 -10.07 -11.08 -33.72
C MET A 1 -11.23 -10.38 -33.05
N THR A 2 -11.68 -10.92 -31.93
CA THR A 2 -12.66 -10.26 -31.06
C THR A 2 -11.91 -9.18 -30.31
N GLN A 3 -12.09 -7.92 -30.70
CA GLN A 3 -11.67 -6.78 -29.89
C GLN A 3 -12.50 -6.84 -28.61
N HIS A 4 -11.87 -7.11 -27.48
CA HIS A 4 -12.48 -6.86 -26.19
C HIS A 4 -12.24 -5.39 -25.89
N PRO A 5 -13.25 -4.51 -25.96
CA PRO A 5 -13.06 -3.12 -25.57
C PRO A 5 -12.71 -3.10 -24.08
N HIS A 6 -11.44 -2.88 -23.77
CA HIS A 6 -11.01 -2.67 -22.39
C HIS A 6 -11.63 -1.36 -21.89
N PRO A 7 -12.27 -1.35 -20.70
CA PRO A 7 -12.75 -0.10 -20.12
C PRO A 7 -11.57 0.87 -19.94
N ALA A 8 -11.83 2.17 -20.13
CA ALA A 8 -10.87 3.20 -19.76
C ALA A 8 -10.46 3.01 -18.29
N ALA A 9 -9.18 3.15 -17.96
CA ALA A 9 -8.67 2.90 -16.61
C ALA A 9 -9.41 3.81 -15.60
N PRO A 10 -10.21 3.27 -14.67
CA PRO A 10 -10.66 4.09 -13.55
C PRO A 10 -9.44 4.55 -12.75
N GLN A 11 -9.37 5.84 -12.45
CA GLN A 11 -8.36 6.36 -11.54
C GLN A 11 -8.82 6.06 -10.10
N GLU A 12 -8.10 5.17 -9.42
CA GLU A 12 -8.34 4.89 -8.01
C GLU A 12 -7.62 5.92 -7.13
N VAL A 13 -8.26 6.38 -6.06
CA VAL A 13 -7.65 7.20 -5.02
C VAL A 13 -7.82 6.48 -3.68
N GLU A 14 -6.71 6.03 -3.10
CA GLU A 14 -6.73 5.28 -1.85
C GLU A 14 -5.69 5.79 -0.85
N LEU A 15 -5.96 5.62 0.44
CA LEU A 15 -4.98 5.77 1.53
C LEU A 15 -4.75 4.42 2.19
N LYS A 16 -3.51 3.92 2.10
CA LYS A 16 -3.09 2.65 2.66
C LYS A 16 -2.39 2.81 4.00
N LEU A 17 -2.79 2.01 4.97
CA LEU A 17 -2.29 2.01 6.34
C LEU A 17 -1.82 0.62 6.75
N ALA A 18 -0.66 0.54 7.40
CA ALA A 18 -0.23 -0.68 8.08
C ALA A 18 -0.98 -0.82 9.41
N LEU A 19 -1.48 -2.01 9.68
CA LEU A 19 -2.10 -2.36 10.95
C LEU A 19 -1.08 -3.11 11.81
N GLY A 20 -0.76 -2.56 12.98
CA GLY A 20 0.18 -3.20 13.91
C GLY A 20 -0.36 -4.54 14.44
N PRO A 21 0.54 -5.48 14.86
CA PRO A 21 0.13 -6.69 15.55
C PRO A 21 -0.76 -6.39 16.76
N GLY A 22 -1.89 -7.09 16.88
CA GLY A 22 -2.85 -6.90 17.96
C GLY A 22 -3.76 -5.66 17.84
N ALA A 23 -3.62 -4.85 16.78
CA ALA A 23 -4.47 -3.68 16.57
C ALA A 23 -5.81 -4.01 15.88
N LEU A 24 -5.97 -5.22 15.33
CA LEU A 24 -7.19 -5.63 14.63
C LEU A 24 -8.42 -5.61 15.53
N ASP A 25 -8.34 -6.18 16.73
CA ASP A 25 -9.48 -6.22 17.65
C ASP A 25 -9.93 -4.81 18.05
N ALA A 26 -8.98 -3.91 18.28
CA ALA A 26 -9.27 -2.50 18.56
C ALA A 26 -9.95 -1.81 17.36
N LEU A 27 -9.50 -2.10 16.14
CA LEU A 27 -10.13 -1.59 14.92
C LEU A 27 -11.55 -2.12 14.75
N LEU A 28 -11.76 -3.43 14.89
CA LEU A 28 -13.07 -4.07 14.74
C LEU A 28 -14.07 -3.63 15.83
N ALA A 29 -13.57 -3.23 17.01
CA ALA A 29 -14.38 -2.65 18.08
C ALA A 29 -14.68 -1.15 17.88
N HIS A 30 -14.09 -0.50 16.87
CA HIS A 30 -14.23 0.93 16.67
C HIS A 30 -15.67 1.30 16.28
N PRO A 31 -16.29 2.36 16.85
CA PRO A 31 -17.68 2.72 16.57
C PRO A 31 -18.01 2.99 15.11
N LEU A 32 -17.02 3.45 14.32
CA LEU A 32 -17.20 3.66 12.87
C LEU A 32 -17.39 2.35 12.08
N LEU A 33 -17.04 1.20 12.68
CA LEU A 33 -17.17 -0.14 12.09
C LEU A 33 -18.22 -1.00 12.82
N ALA A 34 -19.20 -0.35 13.47
CA ALA A 34 -20.23 -1.06 14.24
C ALA A 34 -21.13 -1.95 13.37
N ASP A 35 -21.33 -1.59 12.10
CA ASP A 35 -22.06 -2.42 11.14
C ASP A 35 -21.22 -3.64 10.73
N PRO A 36 -21.85 -4.79 10.46
CA PRO A 36 -21.13 -5.99 10.05
C PRO A 36 -20.46 -5.80 8.67
N PRO A 37 -19.18 -6.19 8.50
CA PRO A 37 -18.52 -6.12 7.20
C PRO A 37 -19.05 -7.16 6.23
N GLN A 38 -18.89 -6.86 4.93
CA GLN A 38 -18.81 -7.92 3.93
C GLN A 38 -17.47 -8.65 4.06
N GLN A 39 -17.49 -9.99 3.96
CA GLN A 39 -16.29 -10.80 4.11
C GLN A 39 -16.01 -11.63 2.86
N GLN A 40 -14.74 -11.69 2.46
CA GLN A 40 -14.29 -12.45 1.30
C GLN A 40 -12.93 -13.09 1.58
N ALA A 41 -12.74 -14.33 1.15
CA ALA A 41 -11.41 -14.95 1.07
C ALA A 41 -10.85 -14.70 -0.33
N LEU A 42 -9.66 -14.10 -0.41
CA LEU A 42 -9.04 -13.70 -1.66
C LEU A 42 -7.70 -14.43 -1.82
N ALA A 43 -7.58 -15.16 -2.92
CA ALA A 43 -6.36 -15.83 -3.35
C ALA A 43 -5.86 -15.19 -4.64
N ASN A 44 -4.62 -14.71 -4.62
CA ASN A 44 -4.02 -13.99 -5.73
C ASN A 44 -2.68 -14.63 -6.11
N THR A 45 -2.42 -14.73 -7.40
CA THR A 45 -1.12 -15.10 -7.96
C THR A 45 -0.59 -13.92 -8.76
N TYR A 46 0.61 -13.47 -8.43
CA TYR A 46 1.26 -12.36 -9.12
C TYR A 46 2.30 -12.90 -10.09
N PHE A 47 2.48 -12.18 -11.18
CA PHE A 47 3.34 -12.58 -12.29
C PHE A 47 4.41 -11.51 -12.53
N ASP A 48 5.63 -11.96 -12.78
CA ASP A 48 6.75 -11.13 -13.21
C ASP A 48 7.75 -12.00 -13.98
N THR A 49 8.78 -11.40 -14.56
CA THR A 49 9.93 -12.13 -15.11
C THR A 49 10.87 -12.59 -13.98
N PRO A 50 11.76 -13.57 -14.22
CA PRO A 50 12.80 -13.93 -13.25
C PRO A 50 13.68 -12.74 -12.83
N GLN A 51 13.80 -11.72 -13.69
CA GLN A 51 14.58 -10.50 -13.44
C GLN A 51 13.76 -9.38 -12.77
N GLY A 52 12.44 -9.56 -12.56
CA GLY A 52 11.59 -8.56 -11.91
C GLY A 52 11.30 -7.33 -12.76
N HIS A 53 11.21 -7.47 -14.08
CA HIS A 53 11.05 -6.33 -14.99
C HIS A 53 9.76 -5.53 -14.70
N LEU A 54 8.66 -6.18 -14.30
CA LEU A 54 7.44 -5.47 -13.94
C LEU A 54 7.61 -4.72 -12.62
N ALA A 55 8.19 -5.34 -11.59
CA ALA A 55 8.47 -4.66 -10.33
C ALA A 55 9.37 -3.43 -10.51
N VAL A 56 10.43 -3.51 -11.31
CA VAL A 56 11.30 -2.38 -11.67
C VAL A 56 10.52 -1.31 -12.44
N GLY A 57 9.68 -1.72 -13.38
CA GLY A 57 8.74 -0.83 -14.10
C GLY A 57 7.59 -0.31 -13.24
N ARG A 58 7.52 -0.70 -11.97
CA ARG A 58 6.43 -0.41 -11.02
C ARG A 58 5.05 -0.78 -11.56
N VAL A 59 4.97 -1.90 -12.27
CA VAL A 59 3.74 -2.54 -12.76
C VAL A 59 3.52 -3.83 -11.98
N ALA A 60 2.27 -4.14 -11.65
CA ALA A 60 1.91 -5.41 -11.05
C ALA A 60 0.82 -6.09 -11.89
N VAL A 61 1.05 -7.33 -12.29
CA VAL A 61 0.07 -8.20 -12.94
C VAL A 61 -0.30 -9.30 -11.96
N ARG A 62 -1.61 -9.53 -11.78
CA ARG A 62 -2.10 -10.65 -10.97
C ARG A 62 -3.29 -11.34 -11.59
N LEU A 63 -3.46 -12.61 -11.23
CA LEU A 63 -4.72 -13.33 -11.31
C LEU A 63 -5.31 -13.48 -9.91
N ARG A 64 -6.58 -13.14 -9.75
CA ARG A 64 -7.36 -13.34 -8.52
C ARG A 64 -8.43 -14.40 -8.75
N ARG A 65 -8.53 -15.36 -7.84
CA ARG A 65 -9.62 -16.34 -7.82
C ARG A 65 -10.77 -15.84 -6.93
N LEU A 66 -11.98 -15.85 -7.48
CA LEU A 66 -13.23 -15.52 -6.79
C LEU A 66 -14.23 -16.66 -7.02
N GLY A 67 -14.11 -17.73 -6.22
CA GLY A 67 -14.86 -18.96 -6.46
C GLY A 67 -14.54 -19.52 -7.87
N PRO A 68 -15.54 -19.67 -8.78
CA PRO A 68 -15.29 -20.16 -10.13
C PRO A 68 -14.75 -19.10 -11.10
N ARG A 69 -14.74 -17.81 -10.71
CA ARG A 69 -14.29 -16.72 -11.58
C ARG A 69 -12.82 -16.42 -11.38
N VAL A 70 -12.13 -16.04 -12.45
CA VAL A 70 -10.77 -15.50 -12.41
C VAL A 70 -10.81 -14.07 -12.93
N LEU A 71 -10.14 -13.16 -12.23
CA LEU A 71 -9.93 -11.79 -12.69
C LEU A 71 -8.44 -11.57 -12.95
N GLN A 72 -8.10 -11.00 -14.10
CA GLN A 72 -6.77 -10.47 -14.38
C GLN A 72 -6.76 -8.98 -14.05
N THR A 73 -5.83 -8.56 -13.21
CA THR A 73 -5.65 -7.15 -12.85
C THR A 73 -4.25 -6.67 -13.23
N VAL A 74 -4.15 -5.49 -13.83
CA VAL A 74 -2.90 -4.74 -14.02
C VAL A 74 -2.98 -3.44 -13.24
N LYS A 75 -1.99 -3.18 -12.38
CA LYS A 75 -1.86 -1.94 -11.61
C LYS A 75 -0.53 -1.26 -11.93
N THR A 76 -0.53 0.05 -12.12
CA THR A 76 0.71 0.85 -12.24
C THR A 76 1.09 1.51 -10.92
N ALA A 77 2.27 2.14 -10.90
CA ALA A 77 2.70 2.98 -9.80
C ALA A 77 1.66 4.06 -9.50
N GLY A 78 1.25 4.14 -8.24
CA GLY A 78 0.51 5.30 -7.76
C GLY A 78 1.41 6.53 -7.72
N GLN A 79 0.85 7.68 -8.11
CA GLN A 79 1.37 8.99 -7.71
C GLN A 79 0.86 9.33 -6.31
N GLY A 80 1.73 9.81 -5.43
CA GLY A 80 1.38 10.18 -4.06
C GLY A 80 2.52 9.92 -3.06
N GLY A 81 2.20 9.95 -1.77
CA GLY A 81 3.13 9.71 -0.68
C GLY A 81 2.42 9.72 0.67
N GLY A 82 3.00 9.04 1.66
CA GLY A 82 2.39 8.91 2.99
C GLY A 82 1.15 8.02 3.00
N GLY A 83 1.14 6.99 2.17
CA GLY A 83 0.08 5.99 2.02
C GLY A 83 -0.98 6.36 0.99
N LEU A 84 -1.10 7.64 0.59
CA LEU A 84 -2.04 8.04 -0.45
C LEU A 84 -1.49 7.66 -1.82
N SER A 85 -2.27 6.95 -2.62
CA SER A 85 -1.91 6.57 -3.99
C SER A 85 -3.02 6.92 -4.98
N ARG A 86 -2.61 7.39 -6.16
CA ARG A 86 -3.46 7.55 -7.34
C ARG A 86 -2.86 6.78 -8.51
N ARG A 87 -3.50 5.71 -8.95
CA ARG A 87 -2.95 4.82 -9.99
C ARG A 87 -3.98 4.51 -11.06
N GLU A 88 -3.48 3.97 -12.16
CA GLU A 88 -4.30 3.34 -13.18
C GLU A 88 -4.44 1.86 -12.86
N GLU A 89 -5.65 1.35 -13.05
CA GLU A 89 -6.00 -0.05 -12.84
C GLU A 89 -6.85 -0.55 -14.01
N TRP A 90 -6.51 -1.73 -14.52
CA TRP A 90 -7.31 -2.45 -15.49
C TRP A 90 -7.64 -3.82 -14.93
N GLU A 91 -8.92 -4.18 -14.94
CA GLU A 91 -9.38 -5.48 -14.46
C GLU A 91 -10.39 -6.08 -15.44
N TRP A 92 -10.22 -7.36 -15.77
CA TRP A 92 -11.16 -8.08 -16.62
C TRP A 92 -11.27 -9.57 -16.25
N PRO A 93 -12.44 -10.19 -16.48
CA PRO A 93 -12.63 -11.60 -16.20
C PRO A 93 -11.94 -12.48 -17.23
N LEU A 94 -11.53 -13.66 -16.78
CA LEU A 94 -10.98 -14.74 -17.60
C LEU A 94 -11.80 -16.02 -17.40
N ASP A 95 -11.89 -16.82 -18.46
CA ASP A 95 -12.53 -18.14 -18.43
C ASP A 95 -11.63 -19.21 -17.78
N GLU A 96 -10.31 -19.01 -17.87
CA GLU A 96 -9.30 -19.93 -17.34
C GLU A 96 -8.34 -19.22 -16.38
N HIS A 97 -7.67 -19.99 -15.52
CA HIS A 97 -6.63 -19.44 -14.64
C HIS A 97 -5.27 -19.40 -15.34
N ALA A 98 -5.21 -18.68 -16.45
CA ALA A 98 -4.01 -18.45 -17.25
C ALA A 98 -3.99 -16.99 -17.70
N LEU A 99 -2.79 -16.38 -17.81
CA LEU A 99 -2.70 -14.98 -18.24
C LEU A 99 -3.24 -14.81 -19.65
N ASP A 100 -4.11 -13.81 -19.83
CA ASP A 100 -4.44 -13.27 -21.14
C ASP A 100 -3.32 -12.32 -21.58
N GLN A 101 -2.28 -12.90 -22.17
CA GLN A 101 -1.11 -12.16 -22.66
C GLN A 101 -1.44 -11.22 -23.82
N ALA A 102 -2.45 -11.55 -24.63
CA ALA A 102 -2.88 -10.70 -25.73
C ALA A 102 -3.54 -9.42 -25.19
N GLY A 103 -4.44 -9.55 -24.21
CA GLY A 103 -5.04 -8.40 -23.52
C GLY A 103 -4.01 -7.55 -22.78
N LEU A 104 -2.98 -8.15 -22.15
CA LEU A 104 -1.87 -7.39 -21.57
C LEU A 104 -1.17 -6.52 -22.61
N ALA A 105 -0.89 -7.08 -23.80
CA ALA A 105 -0.18 -6.39 -24.87
C ALA A 105 -0.95 -5.20 -25.48
N GLU A 106 -2.24 -5.04 -25.17
CA GLU A 106 -3.04 -3.89 -25.59
C GLU A 106 -2.97 -2.71 -24.59
N LEU A 107 -2.53 -2.96 -23.36
CA LEU A 107 -2.55 -1.92 -22.32
C LEU A 107 -1.36 -0.95 -22.42
N PRO A 108 -1.54 0.33 -22.03
CA PRO A 108 -0.48 1.34 -22.09
C PRO A 108 0.86 0.96 -21.44
N PRO A 109 0.92 0.30 -20.26
CA PRO A 109 2.19 -0.09 -19.63
C PRO A 109 3.02 -1.06 -20.48
N PHE A 110 2.38 -1.77 -21.42
CA PHE A 110 2.99 -2.75 -22.29
C PHE A 110 3.21 -2.25 -23.72
N GLN A 111 3.05 -0.96 -23.99
CA GLN A 111 3.38 -0.34 -25.29
C GLN A 111 4.85 0.14 -25.37
N GLY A 112 5.73 -0.37 -24.51
CA GLY A 112 7.13 0.03 -24.38
C GLY A 112 8.06 -1.14 -24.08
N PRO A 113 9.15 -0.95 -23.31
CA PRO A 113 10.12 -2.02 -23.02
C PRO A 113 9.52 -3.28 -22.36
N LEU A 114 8.40 -3.13 -21.64
CA LEU A 114 7.70 -4.24 -21.00
C LEU A 114 6.97 -5.14 -22.01
N ALA A 115 6.73 -4.70 -23.25
CA ALA A 115 6.08 -5.50 -24.29
C ALA A 115 6.83 -6.82 -24.53
N GLU A 116 8.16 -6.74 -24.61
CA GLU A 116 9.06 -7.88 -24.85
C GLU A 116 9.10 -8.86 -23.67
N GLN A 117 8.60 -8.45 -22.51
CA GLN A 117 8.65 -9.23 -21.27
C GLN A 117 7.40 -10.09 -21.04
N ILE A 118 6.30 -9.83 -21.76
CA ILE A 118 5.00 -10.52 -21.55
C ILE A 118 5.16 -12.05 -21.66
N ALA A 119 5.89 -12.52 -22.67
CA ALA A 119 6.09 -13.95 -22.90
C ALA A 119 6.93 -14.65 -21.82
N ALA A 120 7.69 -13.88 -21.03
CA ALA A 120 8.54 -14.37 -19.96
C ALA A 120 7.88 -14.29 -18.56
N LEU A 121 6.62 -13.84 -18.48
CA LEU A 121 5.89 -13.74 -17.22
C LEU A 121 5.62 -15.13 -16.65
N GLN A 122 5.97 -15.31 -15.38
CA GLN A 122 5.72 -16.52 -14.61
C GLN A 122 5.20 -16.17 -13.21
N PRO A 123 4.52 -17.09 -12.52
CA PRO A 123 4.15 -16.88 -11.12
C PRO A 123 5.38 -16.62 -10.27
N THR A 124 5.39 -15.53 -9.51
CA THR A 124 6.53 -15.16 -8.65
C THR A 124 6.19 -15.12 -7.17
N LEU A 125 4.95 -14.77 -6.84
CA LEU A 125 4.45 -14.70 -5.47
C LEU A 125 2.93 -14.91 -5.44
N SER A 126 2.41 -15.22 -4.26
CA SER A 126 0.99 -15.37 -3.99
C SER A 126 0.59 -14.61 -2.74
N THR A 127 -0.66 -14.18 -2.68
CA THR A 127 -1.25 -13.61 -1.47
C THR A 127 -2.59 -14.26 -1.17
N ASP A 128 -2.72 -14.74 0.06
CA ASP A 128 -3.94 -15.35 0.57
C ASP A 128 -4.35 -14.59 1.82
N PHE A 129 -5.52 -13.95 1.77
CA PHE A 129 -6.00 -13.13 2.87
C PHE A 129 -7.53 -13.06 2.93
N HIS A 130 -8.03 -12.77 4.13
CA HIS A 130 -9.42 -12.43 4.38
C HIS A 130 -9.58 -10.92 4.29
N ARG A 131 -10.50 -10.48 3.44
CA ARG A 131 -10.91 -9.09 3.29
C ARG A 131 -12.21 -8.86 4.03
N ARG A 132 -12.26 -7.80 4.83
CA ARG A 132 -13.47 -7.25 5.44
C ARG A 132 -13.72 -5.86 4.86
N THR A 133 -14.93 -5.59 4.37
CA THR A 133 -15.26 -4.35 3.66
C THR A 133 -16.46 -3.64 4.29
N TRP A 134 -16.33 -2.33 4.49
CA TRP A 134 -17.38 -1.43 4.96
C TRP A 134 -17.55 -0.25 3.98
N PRO A 135 -18.75 -0.06 3.40
CA PRO A 135 -19.09 1.19 2.76
C PRO A 135 -19.41 2.25 3.83
N LEU A 136 -18.70 3.37 3.82
CA LEU A 136 -18.83 4.44 4.80
C LEU A 136 -19.21 5.77 4.14
N ALA A 137 -20.12 6.49 4.77
CA ALA A 137 -20.38 7.89 4.47
C ALA A 137 -19.64 8.76 5.50
N TRP A 138 -18.69 9.57 5.05
CA TRP A 138 -17.86 10.39 5.94
C TRP A 138 -17.65 11.79 5.38
N GLN A 139 -18.11 12.81 6.12
CA GLN A 139 -17.94 14.22 5.76
C GLN A 139 -18.34 14.55 4.31
N GLY A 140 -19.46 13.99 3.84
CA GLY A 140 -19.96 14.20 2.48
C GLY A 140 -19.22 13.43 1.39
N SER A 141 -18.39 12.45 1.74
CA SER A 141 -17.71 11.54 0.81
C SER A 141 -18.16 10.09 1.03
N ALA A 142 -18.18 9.30 -0.04
CA ALA A 142 -18.37 7.85 0.01
C ALA A 142 -17.00 7.18 -0.01
N ILE A 143 -16.68 6.45 1.04
CA ILE A 143 -15.38 5.79 1.24
C ILE A 143 -15.63 4.30 1.46
N GLU A 144 -14.90 3.45 0.75
CA GLU A 144 -14.83 2.04 1.07
C GLU A 144 -13.64 1.81 2.02
N LEU A 145 -13.91 1.33 3.23
CA LEU A 145 -12.88 0.87 4.16
C LEU A 145 -12.72 -0.63 4.02
N VAL A 146 -11.48 -1.05 3.82
CA VAL A 146 -11.06 -2.44 3.68
C VAL A 146 -10.07 -2.78 4.77
N VAL A 147 -10.22 -3.95 5.37
CA VAL A 147 -9.21 -4.57 6.23
C VAL A 147 -8.81 -5.90 5.62
N ASP A 148 -7.51 -6.05 5.34
CA ASP A 148 -6.93 -7.29 4.83
C ASP A 148 -6.04 -7.94 5.90
N GLU A 149 -6.27 -9.23 6.12
CA GLU A 149 -5.55 -10.06 7.09
C GLU A 149 -5.16 -11.41 6.45
N GLY A 150 -3.87 -11.73 6.41
CA GLY A 150 -3.40 -12.97 5.78
C GLY A 150 -1.89 -13.00 5.61
N GLU A 151 -1.40 -13.50 4.48
CA GLU A 151 0.04 -13.59 4.20
C GLU A 151 0.41 -13.33 2.73
N ILE A 152 1.64 -12.86 2.53
CA ILE A 152 2.34 -12.85 1.25
C ILE A 152 3.33 -14.01 1.28
N VAL A 153 3.36 -14.81 0.22
CA VAL A 153 4.27 -15.94 0.05
C VAL A 153 5.07 -15.74 -1.24
N ALA A 154 6.39 -15.77 -1.13
CA ALA A 154 7.32 -15.70 -2.26
C ALA A 154 8.37 -16.81 -2.11
N GLY A 155 8.23 -17.87 -2.91
CA GLY A 155 9.04 -19.09 -2.73
C GLY A 155 8.80 -19.73 -1.36
N SER A 156 9.86 -19.90 -0.56
CA SER A 156 9.78 -20.41 0.82
C SER A 156 9.60 -19.30 1.87
N ALA A 157 9.74 -18.03 1.49
CA ALA A 157 9.62 -16.90 2.38
C ALA A 157 8.16 -16.46 2.51
N ARG A 158 7.78 -16.00 3.71
CA ARG A 158 6.43 -15.52 4.02
C ARG A 158 6.48 -14.28 4.91
N THR A 159 5.49 -13.40 4.77
CA THR A 159 5.31 -12.25 5.66
C THR A 159 3.82 -11.93 5.85
N PRO A 160 3.36 -11.49 7.04
CA PRO A 160 1.95 -11.25 7.28
C PRO A 160 1.39 -10.06 6.50
N ILE A 161 0.13 -10.15 6.13
CA ILE A 161 -0.70 -9.02 5.67
C ILE A 161 -1.54 -8.58 6.87
N GLY A 162 -1.39 -7.31 7.24
CA GLY A 162 -2.24 -6.61 8.19
C GLY A 162 -2.31 -5.16 7.74
N GLU A 163 -3.34 -4.81 7.00
CA GLU A 163 -3.47 -3.48 6.41
C GLU A 163 -4.91 -3.00 6.32
N VAL A 164 -5.06 -1.68 6.38
CA VAL A 164 -6.32 -0.97 6.14
C VAL A 164 -6.16 -0.16 4.86
N GLU A 165 -7.09 -0.31 3.92
CA GLU A 165 -7.17 0.51 2.71
C GLU A 165 -8.43 1.37 2.80
N LEU A 166 -8.31 2.68 2.60
CA LEU A 166 -9.43 3.62 2.48
C LEU A 166 -9.52 4.08 1.03
N GLU A 167 -10.51 3.60 0.29
CA GLU A 167 -10.70 3.95 -1.12
C GLU A 167 -11.82 5.00 -1.27
N LEU A 168 -11.53 6.10 -1.97
CA LEU A 168 -12.53 7.11 -2.27
C LEU A 168 -13.40 6.65 -3.45
N LYS A 169 -14.69 6.42 -3.21
CA LYS A 169 -15.66 6.13 -4.28
C LYS A 169 -16.21 7.42 -4.86
N GLU A 170 -16.57 8.37 -4.00
CA GLU A 170 -17.08 9.69 -4.39
C GLU A 170 -16.71 10.76 -3.34
N GLY A 171 -16.51 12.01 -3.76
CA GLY A 171 -16.27 13.14 -2.86
C GLY A 171 -14.81 13.62 -2.82
N SER A 172 -14.29 13.91 -1.63
CA SER A 172 -12.99 14.58 -1.44
C SER A 172 -11.92 13.63 -0.88
N ALA A 173 -10.74 13.64 -1.49
CA ALA A 173 -9.58 12.89 -1.00
C ALA A 173 -9.12 13.35 0.41
N ASP A 174 -9.43 14.58 0.83
CA ASP A 174 -9.14 15.04 2.20
C ASP A 174 -9.94 14.25 3.25
N ALA A 175 -11.10 13.70 2.87
CA ALA A 175 -11.92 12.88 3.77
C ALA A 175 -11.22 11.57 4.17
N LEU A 176 -10.39 11.00 3.28
CA LEU A 176 -9.58 9.81 3.58
C LEU A 176 -8.62 10.08 4.74
N TRP A 177 -7.90 11.20 4.70
CA TRP A 177 -6.97 11.58 5.76
C TRP A 177 -7.67 11.81 7.10
N ARG A 178 -8.84 12.46 7.08
CA ARG A 178 -9.61 12.72 8.30
C ARG A 178 -10.18 11.45 8.90
N LEU A 179 -10.66 10.53 8.07
CA LEU A 179 -11.11 9.22 8.52
C LEU A 179 -9.94 8.42 9.12
N ALA A 180 -8.79 8.38 8.44
CA ALA A 180 -7.59 7.72 8.95
C ALA A 180 -7.14 8.27 10.30
N LEU A 181 -7.14 9.61 10.47
CA LEU A 181 -6.81 10.25 11.75
C LEU A 181 -7.79 9.84 12.85
N ALA A 182 -9.09 9.85 12.58
CA ALA A 182 -10.11 9.45 13.56
C ALA A 182 -9.93 7.98 14.01
N LEU A 183 -9.59 7.08 13.09
CA LEU A 183 -9.27 5.69 13.43
C LEU A 183 -7.96 5.58 14.23
N ALA A 184 -6.94 6.36 13.83
CA ALA A 184 -5.61 6.31 14.44
C ALA A 184 -5.57 6.83 15.90
N GLU A 185 -6.58 7.59 16.34
CA GLU A 185 -6.70 8.03 17.74
C GLU A 185 -6.83 6.85 18.72
N GLN A 186 -7.41 5.73 18.28
CA GLN A 186 -7.65 4.54 19.11
C GLN A 186 -6.90 3.29 18.62
N VAL A 187 -6.44 3.30 17.37
CA VAL A 187 -5.81 2.16 16.71
C VAL A 187 -4.41 2.55 16.25
N ALA A 188 -3.41 1.70 16.51
CA ALA A 188 -2.07 1.89 15.99
C ALA A 188 -2.01 1.65 14.47
N LEU A 189 -2.40 2.68 13.71
CA LEU A 189 -2.37 2.73 12.25
C LEU A 189 -1.30 3.72 11.80
N ARG A 190 -0.49 3.34 10.82
CA ARG A 190 0.46 4.26 10.19
C ARG A 190 0.35 4.19 8.67
N PRO A 191 0.73 5.24 7.94
CA PRO A 191 0.95 5.13 6.50
C PRO A 191 1.79 3.90 6.11
N SER A 192 1.43 3.26 5.00
CA SER A 192 2.27 2.27 4.31
C SER A 192 2.33 2.62 2.83
N ASP A 193 3.54 2.68 2.29
CA ASP A 193 3.78 3.03 0.89
C ASP A 193 4.09 1.80 0.02
N SER A 194 4.35 0.64 0.64
CA SER A 194 4.69 -0.58 -0.07
C SER A 194 3.43 -1.40 -0.42
N SER A 195 3.23 -1.64 -1.72
CA SER A 195 2.17 -2.54 -2.19
C SER A 195 2.47 -4.00 -1.84
N LYS A 196 1.44 -4.86 -1.79
CA LYS A 196 1.63 -6.30 -1.55
C LYS A 196 2.59 -6.92 -2.59
N ALA A 197 2.52 -6.46 -3.84
CA ALA A 197 3.44 -6.88 -4.91
C ALA A 197 4.89 -6.46 -4.64
N ALA A 198 5.12 -5.20 -4.25
CA ALA A 198 6.45 -4.70 -3.92
C ALA A 198 7.05 -5.43 -2.71
N ARG A 199 6.26 -5.62 -1.65
CA ARG A 199 6.64 -6.37 -0.45
C ARG A 199 7.02 -7.81 -0.79
N GLY A 200 6.19 -8.51 -1.56
CA GLY A 200 6.47 -9.89 -1.94
C GLY A 200 7.65 -10.04 -2.91
N HIS A 201 7.88 -9.06 -3.80
CA HIS A 201 9.09 -9.04 -4.63
C HIS A 201 10.36 -8.89 -3.78
N ALA A 202 10.38 -7.90 -2.87
CA ALA A 202 11.50 -7.71 -1.94
C ALA A 202 11.73 -8.94 -1.06
N LEU A 203 10.66 -9.57 -0.59
CA LEU A 203 10.69 -10.81 0.17
C LEU A 203 11.30 -11.96 -0.63
N GLY A 204 10.89 -12.15 -1.89
CA GLY A 204 11.41 -13.22 -2.76
C GLY A 204 12.90 -13.06 -3.05
N GLN A 205 13.36 -11.82 -3.24
CA GLN A 205 14.77 -11.51 -3.51
C GLN A 205 15.61 -11.30 -2.25
N GLN A 206 14.99 -11.29 -1.07
CA GLN A 206 15.63 -10.93 0.20
C GLN A 206 16.35 -9.56 0.11
N GLN A 207 15.75 -8.62 -0.61
CA GLN A 207 16.33 -7.31 -0.88
C GLN A 207 15.26 -6.22 -0.80
N TRP A 208 15.42 -5.29 0.17
CA TRP A 208 14.56 -4.13 0.33
C TRP A 208 15.34 -2.87 0.00
N THR A 209 15.00 -2.23 -1.12
CA THR A 209 15.62 -0.97 -1.51
C THR A 209 14.97 0.19 -0.77
N LEU A 210 15.78 0.98 -0.06
CA LEU A 210 15.31 2.20 0.59
C LEU A 210 15.52 3.41 -0.34
N PRO A 211 14.52 4.29 -0.48
CA PRO A 211 14.63 5.47 -1.34
C PRO A 211 15.63 6.48 -0.76
N GLU A 212 16.38 7.15 -1.63
CA GLU A 212 17.20 8.31 -1.24
C GLU A 212 16.31 9.44 -0.71
N ALA A 213 16.84 10.24 0.22
CA ALA A 213 16.08 11.29 0.88
C ALA A 213 16.88 12.58 1.09
N SER A 214 16.30 13.70 0.67
CA SER A 214 16.88 15.04 0.82
C SER A 214 15.86 16.12 1.19
N THR A 215 14.57 15.78 1.19
CA THR A 215 13.47 16.67 1.57
C THR A 215 12.68 16.05 2.72
N PRO A 216 11.89 16.83 3.48
CA PRO A 216 11.09 16.27 4.56
C PRO A 216 10.14 15.15 4.11
N SER A 217 9.49 15.31 2.96
CA SER A 217 8.60 14.28 2.40
C SER A 217 9.36 13.00 2.05
N ALA A 218 10.56 13.14 1.46
CA ALA A 218 11.41 12.00 1.12
C ALA A 218 11.95 11.29 2.37
N TRP A 219 12.30 12.02 3.43
CA TRP A 219 12.73 11.42 4.70
C TRP A 219 11.59 10.67 5.40
N LEU A 220 10.37 11.23 5.41
CA LEU A 220 9.19 10.54 5.91
C LEU A 220 8.91 9.26 5.11
N HIS A 221 8.96 9.34 3.77
CA HIS A 221 8.79 8.19 2.90
C HIS A 221 9.85 7.10 3.15
N ARG A 222 11.13 7.49 3.26
CA ARG A 222 12.22 6.56 3.59
C ARG A 222 12.00 5.88 4.94
N ALA A 223 11.57 6.62 5.96
CA ALA A 223 11.25 6.05 7.26
C ALA A 223 10.10 5.03 7.18
N THR A 224 9.03 5.35 6.43
CA THR A 224 7.89 4.46 6.19
C THR A 224 8.32 3.17 5.49
N VAL A 225 9.06 3.27 4.39
CA VAL A 225 9.54 2.10 3.62
C VAL A 225 10.52 1.25 4.44
N ALA A 226 11.40 1.87 5.21
CA ALA A 226 12.31 1.14 6.11
C ALA A 226 11.54 0.40 7.21
N LEU A 227 10.46 0.99 7.72
CA LEU A 227 9.61 0.34 8.73
C LEU A 227 8.75 -0.79 8.13
N ASP A 228 8.28 -0.64 6.89
CA ASP A 228 7.64 -1.74 6.13
C ASP A 228 8.65 -2.90 5.95
N ALA A 229 9.89 -2.60 5.52
CA ALA A 229 10.95 -3.58 5.36
C ALA A 229 11.32 -4.29 6.68
N PHE A 230 11.36 -3.57 7.80
CA PHE A 230 11.59 -4.16 9.12
C PHE A 230 10.49 -5.14 9.51
N HIS A 231 9.22 -4.76 9.32
CA HIS A 231 8.10 -5.64 9.65
C HIS A 231 8.02 -6.86 8.71
N ASP A 232 8.48 -6.70 7.47
CA ASP A 232 8.50 -7.79 6.51
C ASP A 232 9.62 -8.80 6.79
N SER A 233 10.83 -8.32 7.08
CA SER A 233 12.04 -9.15 7.19
C SER A 233 12.43 -9.51 8.63
N GLY A 234 12.02 -8.73 9.62
CA GLY A 234 12.49 -8.81 11.00
C GLY A 234 13.95 -8.38 11.21
N HIS A 235 14.62 -7.86 10.16
CA HIS A 235 16.04 -7.55 10.24
C HIS A 235 16.31 -6.19 10.92
N PRO A 236 17.20 -6.13 11.92
CA PRO A 236 17.42 -4.93 12.73
C PRO A 236 17.98 -3.74 11.97
N GLU A 237 18.68 -3.94 10.85
CA GLU A 237 19.21 -2.85 10.01
C GLU A 237 18.10 -1.98 9.43
N HIS A 238 16.93 -2.55 9.11
CA HIS A 238 15.80 -1.80 8.59
C HIS A 238 15.18 -0.90 9.68
N LEU A 239 15.10 -1.39 10.92
CA LEU A 239 14.66 -0.57 12.05
C LEU A 239 15.66 0.55 12.36
N ALA A 240 16.96 0.27 12.27
CA ALA A 240 18.00 1.28 12.42
C ALA A 240 17.88 2.37 11.33
N ALA A 241 17.65 1.97 10.07
CA ALA A 241 17.44 2.89 8.97
C ALA A 241 16.17 3.74 9.14
N ALA A 242 15.07 3.14 9.63
CA ALA A 242 13.84 3.88 9.94
C ALA A 242 14.09 4.94 11.03
N ARG A 243 14.77 4.57 12.12
CA ARG A 243 15.12 5.49 13.21
C ARG A 243 16.04 6.62 12.75
N GLN A 244 17.03 6.30 11.91
CA GLN A 244 17.90 7.32 11.32
C GLN A 244 17.09 8.30 10.48
N ALA A 245 16.23 7.80 9.58
CA ALA A 245 15.41 8.65 8.71
C ALA A 245 14.46 9.56 9.52
N LEU A 246 13.86 9.07 10.61
CA LEU A 246 13.04 9.88 11.52
C LEU A 246 13.86 10.98 12.23
N SER A 247 15.08 10.65 12.66
CA SER A 247 15.99 11.64 13.28
C SER A 247 16.39 12.73 12.29
N GLU A 248 16.75 12.36 11.06
CA GLU A 248 17.09 13.32 9.98
C GLU A 248 15.88 14.21 9.64
N LEU A 249 14.68 13.62 9.56
CA LEU A 249 13.44 14.37 9.37
C LEU A 249 13.22 15.40 10.48
N ALA A 250 13.31 14.98 11.75
CA ALA A 250 13.09 15.85 12.90
C ALA A 250 14.09 17.01 13.02
N GLN A 251 15.30 16.84 12.47
CA GLN A 251 16.35 17.86 12.45
C GLN A 251 16.31 18.73 11.18
N HIS A 252 15.54 18.34 10.16
CA HIS A 252 15.54 19.00 8.87
C HIS A 252 15.17 20.50 8.97
N PRO A 253 15.94 21.42 8.37
CA PRO A 253 15.74 22.87 8.54
C PRO A 253 14.46 23.40 7.87
N ALA A 254 13.97 22.71 6.83
CA ALA A 254 12.76 23.10 6.12
C ALA A 254 11.44 22.80 6.86
N LEU A 255 11.48 22.13 8.03
CA LEU A 255 10.28 21.91 8.84
C LEU A 255 9.93 23.15 9.66
N ASP A 256 8.66 23.57 9.56
CA ASP A 256 8.05 24.50 10.52
C ASP A 256 7.93 23.86 11.92
N ASP A 257 7.67 24.68 12.94
CA ASP A 257 7.62 24.21 14.34
C ASP A 257 6.55 23.14 14.58
N ALA A 258 5.41 23.20 13.85
CA ALA A 258 4.35 22.22 14.02
C ALA A 258 4.73 20.88 13.40
N ALA A 259 5.26 20.89 12.18
CA ALA A 259 5.75 19.69 11.51
C ALA A 259 6.93 19.06 12.25
N ARG A 260 7.81 19.89 12.84
CA ARG A 260 8.92 19.42 13.68
C ARG A 260 8.43 18.70 14.94
N ARG A 261 7.38 19.20 15.60
CA ARG A 261 6.77 18.50 16.74
C ARG A 261 6.26 17.12 16.35
N GLU A 262 5.56 17.00 15.22
CA GLU A 262 5.10 15.68 14.75
C GLU A 262 6.30 14.74 14.46
N ALA A 263 7.34 15.23 13.79
CA ALA A 263 8.54 14.43 13.53
C ALA A 263 9.27 13.96 14.81
N LEU A 264 9.29 14.80 15.86
CA LEU A 264 9.81 14.43 17.17
C LEU A 264 8.92 13.38 17.85
N THR A 265 7.60 13.51 17.75
CA THR A 265 6.65 12.48 18.23
C THR A 265 6.91 11.14 17.55
N LEU A 266 7.12 11.11 16.23
CA LEU A 266 7.45 9.87 15.51
C LEU A 266 8.70 9.18 16.07
N THR A 267 9.71 9.96 16.45
CA THR A 267 10.96 9.43 17.02
C THR A 267 10.74 8.85 18.41
N ALA A 268 9.92 9.51 19.24
CA ALA A 268 9.63 9.11 20.61
C ALA A 268 8.66 7.91 20.70
N GLU A 269 7.69 7.86 19.81
CA GLU A 269 6.57 6.90 19.83
C GLU A 269 6.84 5.64 19.00
N LEU A 270 8.02 5.52 18.39
CA LEU A 270 8.49 4.27 17.80
C LEU A 270 9.17 3.42 18.89
N GLY A 271 8.43 2.45 19.42
CA GLY A 271 8.88 1.56 20.50
C GLY A 271 10.20 0.84 20.18
N ALA A 272 10.91 0.38 21.21
CA ALA A 272 12.22 -0.27 21.06
C ALA A 272 12.18 -1.49 20.11
N THR A 273 11.04 -2.18 20.03
CA THR A 273 10.77 -3.33 19.16
C THR A 273 10.32 -2.95 17.74
N GLY A 274 10.33 -1.66 17.40
CA GLY A 274 9.86 -1.14 16.11
C GLY A 274 8.34 -1.08 15.97
N GLN A 275 7.59 -1.38 17.04
CA GLN A 275 6.14 -1.26 17.03
C GLN A 275 5.70 0.19 17.29
N PRO A 276 4.94 0.81 16.35
CA PRO A 276 4.41 2.16 16.53
C PRO A 276 3.22 2.17 17.50
N THR A 277 3.08 3.25 18.29
CA THR A 277 1.88 3.50 19.11
C THR A 277 0.77 4.17 18.29
N ALA A 278 -0.42 4.35 18.87
CA ALA A 278 -1.48 5.19 18.30
C ALA A 278 -1.00 6.64 18.09
N ALA A 279 -0.24 7.19 19.04
CA ALA A 279 0.33 8.54 18.93
C ALA A 279 1.32 8.67 17.77
N TYR A 280 2.15 7.63 17.51
CA TYR A 280 2.96 7.57 16.29
C TYR A 280 2.08 7.67 15.04
N GLY A 281 0.99 6.90 15.00
CA GLY A 281 0.05 6.86 13.88
C GLY A 281 -0.56 8.23 13.56
N VAL A 282 -1.09 8.90 14.58
CA VAL A 282 -1.65 10.25 14.47
C VAL A 282 -0.60 11.25 13.97
N ALA A 283 0.61 11.23 14.53
CA ALA A 283 1.70 12.11 14.09
C ALA A 283 2.09 11.85 12.63
N ALA A 284 2.17 10.57 12.23
CA ALA A 284 2.58 10.17 10.88
C ALA A 284 1.57 10.64 9.83
N LEU A 285 0.27 10.43 10.10
CA LEU A 285 -0.81 10.88 9.23
C LEU A 285 -0.90 12.40 9.15
N THR A 286 -0.76 13.09 10.29
CA THR A 286 -0.78 14.55 10.35
C THR A 286 0.36 15.15 9.54
N LEU A 287 1.57 14.61 9.70
CA LEU A 287 2.75 15.07 8.98
C LEU A 287 2.68 14.75 7.49
N ALA A 288 2.27 13.52 7.13
CA ALA A 288 2.10 13.10 5.75
C ALA A 288 1.10 13.99 4.99
N ARG A 289 -0.08 14.25 5.58
CA ARG A 289 -1.09 15.15 5.01
C ARG A 289 -0.53 16.56 4.79
N ARG A 290 0.20 17.11 5.76
CA ARG A 290 0.82 18.45 5.67
C ARG A 290 1.85 18.52 4.54
N LEU A 291 2.78 17.56 4.49
CA LEU A 291 3.85 17.55 3.49
C LEU A 291 3.31 17.27 2.08
N GLY A 292 2.28 16.44 1.95
CA GLY A 292 1.59 16.18 0.68
C GLY A 292 0.92 17.45 0.12
N GLN A 293 0.23 18.22 0.96
CA GLN A 293 -0.39 19.50 0.56
C GLN A 293 0.65 20.54 0.11
N GLN A 294 1.82 20.60 0.76
CA GLN A 294 2.89 21.53 0.38
C GLN A 294 3.55 21.18 -0.96
N THR A 295 3.52 19.91 -1.37
CA THR A 295 4.08 19.47 -2.65
C THR A 295 3.14 19.77 -3.82
N ALA A 296 1.82 19.77 -3.59
CA ALA A 296 0.80 20.11 -4.59
C ALA A 296 0.65 21.63 -4.85
N LEU A 297 1.27 22.47 -4.01
CA LEU A 297 1.26 23.94 -4.11
C LEU A 297 2.49 24.52 -4.83
N ARG A 298 3.29 23.67 -5.48
CA ARG A 298 4.45 24.04 -6.31
C ARG A 298 4.25 23.55 -7.74
#